data_AF-A0A454VYJ3-F1
#
_entry.id   AF-A0A454VYJ3-F1
#
_cell.length_a   1.000
_cell.length_b   1.000
_cell.length_c   1.000
_cell.angle_alpha   90.00
_cell.angle_beta   90.00
_cell.angle_gamma   90.00
#
_symmetry.space_group_name_H-M   'P 1'
#
loop_
_entity.id
_entity.type
_entity.pdbx_description
1 polymer ?
#
loop_
_entity_poly.entity_id
_entity_poly.type
_entity_poly.pdbx_seq_one_letter_code
_entity_poly.pdbx_strand_id
1 'polypeptide(L)'
;MPILRQITTCTESSTVVIERGVRARDRSVDYRLEVCRRHRWLADHWTGRRRTVDAGGRCGTVTDYRPYAQIVRSHSDLWLRALTAHGPEDHAGDLAAALRAGYEFLTSHREPTGVATALEHAARVAEAVTAGTLPLAEGQAQVLAALSMAETLDAKVRGA
;
A
#
# COMPACT_ATOMS: atom_id res chain seq x y z
N MET A 1 -7.01 -9.52 9.28
CA MET A 1 -6.91 -8.19 9.94
C MET A 1 -6.80 -7.14 8.84
N PRO A 2 -7.54 -6.02 8.89
CA PRO A 2 -7.38 -4.97 7.89
C PRO A 2 -6.03 -4.27 8.01
N ILE A 3 -5.53 -3.77 6.88
CA ILE A 3 -4.35 -2.91 6.82
C ILE A 3 -4.80 -1.47 6.59
N LEU A 4 -4.22 -0.54 7.35
CA LEU A 4 -4.42 0.89 7.16
C LEU A 4 -3.32 1.45 6.27
N ARG A 5 -3.71 2.12 5.20
CA ARG A 5 -2.82 2.82 4.27
C ARG A 5 -3.20 4.29 4.22
N GLN A 6 -2.22 5.14 3.91
CA GLN A 6 -2.42 6.57 3.75
C GLN A 6 -1.81 7.03 2.42
N ILE A 7 -2.65 7.19 1.40
CA ILE A 7 -2.21 7.41 0.00
C ILE A 7 -2.09 8.89 -0.38
N THR A 8 -2.46 9.80 0.52
CA THR A 8 -2.26 11.25 0.38
C THR A 8 -1.73 11.85 1.68
N THR A 9 -1.09 13.01 1.60
CA THR A 9 -0.71 13.80 2.79
C THR A 9 -1.79 14.77 3.24
N CYS A 10 -2.81 14.98 2.42
CA CYS A 10 -3.98 15.80 2.72
C CYS A 10 -4.52 15.55 4.15
N THR A 11 -4.70 16.63 4.90
CA THR A 11 -5.25 16.60 6.27
C THR A 11 -6.74 16.91 6.32
N GLU A 12 -7.33 17.36 5.21
CA GLU A 12 -8.77 17.59 5.10
C GLU A 12 -9.59 16.34 5.42
N SER A 13 -10.73 16.56 6.08
CA SER A 13 -11.72 15.52 6.29
C SER A 13 -12.32 15.07 4.96
N SER A 14 -12.60 13.78 4.86
CA SER A 14 -13.29 13.21 3.72
C SER A 14 -14.74 13.71 3.68
N THR A 15 -15.23 13.85 2.45
CA THR A 15 -16.65 14.14 2.19
C THR A 15 -17.34 12.98 1.49
N VAL A 16 -16.55 12.03 0.98
CA VAL A 16 -17.03 10.82 0.34
C VAL A 16 -16.13 9.65 0.73
N VAL A 17 -16.76 8.50 0.88
CA VAL A 17 -16.15 7.20 1.08
C VAL A 17 -16.38 6.36 -0.16
N ILE A 18 -15.36 5.66 -0.62
CA ILE A 18 -15.46 4.65 -1.67
C ILE A 18 -15.35 3.30 -1.02
N GLU A 19 -16.44 2.53 -1.08
CA GLU A 19 -16.48 1.20 -0.52
C GLU A 19 -16.64 0.17 -1.65
N ARG A 20 -15.68 -0.74 -1.74
CA ARG A 20 -15.79 -1.89 -2.63
C ARG A 20 -16.33 -3.07 -1.84
N GLY A 21 -17.64 -3.27 -1.91
CA GLY A 21 -18.28 -4.46 -1.37
C GLY A 21 -17.92 -5.71 -2.18
N VAL A 22 -17.82 -6.85 -1.51
CA VAL A 22 -17.66 -8.17 -2.14
C VAL A 22 -18.56 -9.19 -1.46
N ARG A 23 -18.92 -10.24 -2.20
CA ARG A 23 -19.65 -11.39 -1.66
C ARG A 23 -18.69 -12.56 -1.47
N ALA A 24 -17.73 -12.41 -0.56
CA ALA A 24 -16.88 -13.51 -0.13
C ALA A 24 -17.42 -14.10 1.19
N ARG A 25 -17.15 -15.39 1.41
CA ARG A 25 -17.67 -16.12 2.59
C ARG A 25 -17.15 -15.56 3.91
N ASP A 26 -15.94 -15.00 3.89
CA ASP A 26 -15.16 -14.52 5.02
C ASP A 26 -15.04 -12.98 5.07
N ARG A 27 -15.44 -12.27 4.01
CA ARG A 27 -15.42 -10.80 3.96
C ARG A 27 -16.54 -10.21 3.10
N SER A 28 -17.10 -9.10 3.56
CA SER A 28 -18.14 -8.34 2.86
C SER A 28 -17.60 -7.09 2.14
N VAL A 29 -16.36 -6.68 2.43
CA VAL A 29 -15.71 -5.47 1.90
C VAL A 29 -14.27 -5.83 1.54
N ASP A 30 -13.82 -5.38 0.37
CA ASP A 30 -12.41 -5.45 -0.03
C ASP A 30 -11.65 -4.25 0.56
N TYR A 31 -12.17 -3.03 0.39
CA TYR A 31 -11.57 -1.84 1.00
C TYR A 31 -12.58 -0.71 1.16
N ARG A 32 -12.19 0.24 2.00
CA ARG A 32 -12.84 1.54 2.20
C ARG A 32 -11.81 2.65 2.03
N LEU A 33 -12.04 3.60 1.12
CA LEU A 33 -11.18 4.76 0.88
C LEU A 33 -11.91 6.07 1.24
N GLU A 34 -11.30 6.87 2.10
CA GLU A 34 -11.75 8.21 2.52
C GLU A 34 -11.24 9.29 1.55
N VAL A 35 -12.12 10.12 0.98
CA VAL A 35 -11.73 11.15 -0.03
C VAL A 35 -12.37 12.50 0.27
N CYS A 36 -11.57 13.57 0.30
CA CYS A 36 -12.07 14.94 0.40
C CYS A 36 -12.47 15.52 -0.96
N ARG A 37 -13.16 16.68 -0.96
CA ARG A 37 -13.60 17.35 -2.21
C ARG A 37 -12.45 17.65 -3.17
N ARG A 38 -11.28 18.05 -2.65
CA ARG A 38 -10.09 18.40 -3.44
C ARG A 38 -9.52 17.18 -4.17
N HIS A 39 -9.52 16.02 -3.53
CA HIS A 39 -8.98 14.78 -4.10
C HIS A 39 -10.04 13.86 -4.69
N ARG A 40 -11.20 14.41 -5.10
CA ARG A 40 -12.29 13.62 -5.71
C ARG A 40 -11.84 12.78 -6.91
N TRP A 41 -10.77 13.17 -7.60
CA TRP A 41 -10.16 12.42 -8.71
C TRP A 41 -9.59 11.06 -8.29
N LEU A 42 -9.25 10.87 -7.00
CA LEU A 42 -8.93 9.54 -6.47
C LEU A 42 -10.11 8.59 -6.67
N ALA A 43 -11.35 9.11 -6.64
CA ALA A 43 -12.53 8.30 -6.86
C ALA A 43 -12.72 7.77 -8.27
N ASP A 44 -11.90 8.22 -9.22
CA ASP A 44 -11.94 7.75 -10.60
C ASP A 44 -10.98 6.58 -10.82
N HIS A 45 -9.97 6.43 -9.94
CA HIS A 45 -8.96 5.36 -10.00
C HIS A 45 -9.29 4.18 -9.07
N TRP A 46 -10.26 4.35 -8.18
CA TRP A 46 -10.68 3.35 -7.21
C TRP A 46 -12.10 2.89 -7.51
N THR A 47 -12.28 1.59 -7.74
CA THR A 47 -13.60 1.01 -8.00
C THR A 47 -14.40 0.89 -6.71
N GLY A 48 -15.73 0.95 -6.79
CA GLY A 48 -16.61 0.80 -5.63
C GLY A 48 -17.78 1.77 -5.63
N ARG A 49 -18.65 1.64 -4.63
CA ARG A 49 -19.78 2.54 -4.44
C ARG A 49 -19.32 3.77 -3.66
N ARG A 50 -19.64 4.95 -4.18
CA ARG A 50 -19.48 6.23 -3.46
C ARG A 50 -20.58 6.38 -2.42
N ARG A 51 -20.22 6.70 -1.18
CA ARG A 51 -21.13 6.98 -0.07
C ARG A 51 -20.70 8.25 0.63
N THR A 52 -21.64 9.06 1.09
CA THR A 52 -21.36 10.22 1.95
C THR A 52 -21.59 9.90 3.43
N VAL A 53 -22.43 8.89 3.70
CA VAL A 53 -22.65 8.34 5.03
C VAL A 53 -21.33 7.75 5.54
N ASP A 54 -21.05 7.99 6.82
CA ASP A 54 -19.82 7.63 7.53
C ASP A 54 -18.54 8.32 7.05
N ALA A 55 -18.60 9.28 6.12
CA ALA A 55 -17.46 10.13 5.79
C ALA A 55 -17.06 11.02 6.98
N GLY A 56 -15.83 11.51 6.97
CA GLY A 56 -15.24 12.32 8.04
C GLY A 56 -13.84 11.88 8.46
N GLY A 57 -13.38 10.71 7.97
CA GLY A 57 -11.99 10.27 8.13
C GLY A 57 -11.00 11.17 7.40
N ARG A 58 -9.70 10.94 7.60
CA ARG A 58 -8.66 11.70 6.89
C ARG A 58 -8.67 11.34 5.40
N CYS A 59 -8.61 12.34 4.52
CA CYS A 59 -8.46 12.11 3.09
C CYS A 59 -7.27 11.19 2.78
N GLY A 60 -7.47 10.22 1.89
CA GLY A 60 -6.46 9.24 1.48
C GLY A 60 -6.28 8.07 2.44
N THR A 61 -7.04 7.99 3.54
CA THR A 61 -7.04 6.80 4.39
C THR A 61 -7.74 5.65 3.65
N VAL A 62 -7.05 4.52 3.54
CA VAL A 62 -7.61 3.26 3.01
C VAL A 62 -7.58 2.21 4.10
N THR A 63 -8.75 1.65 4.43
CA THR A 63 -8.86 0.42 5.22
C THR A 63 -9.01 -0.75 4.28
N ASP A 64 -7.98 -1.56 4.15
CA ASP A 64 -7.87 -2.64 3.17
C ASP A 64 -8.04 -4.01 3.83
N TYR A 65 -9.05 -4.75 3.40
CA TYR A 65 -9.44 -6.07 3.89
C TYR A 65 -9.09 -7.18 2.89
N ARG A 66 -8.47 -6.83 1.75
CA ARG A 66 -8.11 -7.81 0.73
C ARG A 66 -7.04 -8.79 1.26
N PRO A 67 -6.91 -9.98 0.63
CA PRO A 67 -5.84 -10.92 0.96
C PRO A 67 -4.47 -10.31 0.64
N TYR A 68 -3.46 -10.76 1.38
CA TYR A 68 -2.07 -10.32 1.26
C TYR A 68 -1.61 -10.10 -0.20
N ALA A 69 -1.76 -11.11 -1.05
CA ALA A 69 -1.31 -11.05 -2.44
C ALA A 69 -1.99 -9.92 -3.26
N GLN A 70 -3.27 -9.63 -2.98
CA GLN A 70 -3.99 -8.55 -3.66
C GLN A 70 -3.56 -7.17 -3.16
N ILE A 71 -3.23 -7.05 -1.86
CA ILE A 71 -2.69 -5.80 -1.30
C ILE A 71 -1.30 -5.54 -1.86
N VAL A 72 -0.41 -6.55 -1.88
CA VAL A 72 0.94 -6.43 -2.49
C VAL A 72 0.85 -6.00 -3.95
N ARG A 73 -0.03 -6.61 -4.74
CA ARG A 73 -0.28 -6.19 -6.13
C ARG A 73 -0.74 -4.74 -6.20
N SER A 74 -1.64 -4.33 -5.29
CA SER A 74 -2.10 -2.93 -5.21
C SER A 74 -0.98 -1.94 -4.89
N HIS A 75 0.00 -2.27 -4.04
CA HIS A 75 1.18 -1.42 -3.82
C HIS A 75 2.08 -1.39 -5.07
N SER A 76 2.27 -2.55 -5.70
CA SER A 76 3.08 -2.73 -6.90
C SER A 76 2.58 -1.84 -8.05
N ASP A 77 1.29 -1.93 -8.35
CA ASP A 77 0.64 -1.24 -9.48
C ASP A 77 0.50 0.27 -9.25
N LEU A 78 0.26 0.71 -8.02
CA LEU A 78 -0.11 2.11 -7.76
C LEU A 78 1.08 3.06 -7.57
N TRP A 79 2.18 2.59 -6.98
CA TRP A 79 3.30 3.49 -6.67
C TRP A 79 4.66 2.82 -6.73
N LEU A 80 4.79 1.57 -6.26
CA LEU A 80 6.10 0.93 -6.11
C LEU A 80 6.79 0.80 -7.47
N ARG A 81 6.14 0.21 -8.47
CA ARG A 81 6.75 0.01 -9.79
C ARG A 81 7.04 1.32 -10.51
N ALA A 82 6.19 2.34 -10.32
CA ALA A 82 6.44 3.68 -10.87
C ALA A 82 7.65 4.36 -10.22
N LEU A 83 7.90 4.09 -8.94
CA LEU A 83 9.01 4.66 -8.18
C LEU A 83 10.33 3.92 -8.42
N THR A 84 10.29 2.58 -8.52
CA THR A 84 11.48 1.73 -8.49
C THR A 84 11.77 1.04 -9.83
N ALA A 85 10.87 1.11 -10.81
CA ALA A 85 10.88 0.28 -12.02
C ALA A 85 10.83 -1.25 -11.76
N HIS A 86 10.55 -1.68 -10.53
CA HIS A 86 10.52 -3.09 -10.13
C HIS A 86 9.20 -3.45 -9.44
N GLY A 87 8.53 -4.48 -9.96
CA GLY A 87 7.42 -5.18 -9.31
C GLY A 87 7.70 -6.68 -9.16
N PRO A 88 6.94 -7.41 -8.32
CA PRO A 88 7.11 -8.87 -8.17
C PRO A 88 7.07 -9.62 -9.50
N GLU A 89 6.29 -9.15 -10.47
CA GLU A 89 6.18 -9.77 -11.80
C GLU A 89 7.50 -9.74 -12.58
N ASP A 90 8.34 -8.72 -12.36
CA ASP A 90 9.66 -8.58 -12.98
C ASP A 90 10.69 -9.54 -12.35
N HIS A 91 10.33 -10.21 -11.24
CA HIS A 91 11.16 -11.11 -10.44
C HIS A 91 10.50 -12.48 -10.21
N ALA A 92 9.80 -13.01 -11.22
CA ALA A 92 9.12 -14.32 -11.16
C ALA A 92 8.11 -14.50 -10.00
N GLY A 93 7.53 -13.39 -9.54
CA GLY A 93 6.61 -13.35 -8.40
C GLY A 93 7.29 -13.21 -7.04
N ASP A 94 8.62 -13.11 -6.99
CA ASP A 94 9.38 -12.91 -5.76
C ASP A 94 9.32 -11.45 -5.30
N LEU A 95 8.51 -11.20 -4.26
CA LEU A 95 8.38 -9.88 -3.65
C LEU A 95 9.69 -9.42 -2.99
N ALA A 96 10.43 -10.31 -2.31
CA ALA A 96 11.65 -9.92 -1.62
C ALA A 96 12.70 -9.44 -2.64
N ALA A 97 12.89 -10.19 -3.72
CA ALA A 97 13.78 -9.80 -4.81
C ALA A 97 13.39 -8.46 -5.42
N ALA A 98 12.09 -8.23 -5.69
CA ALA A 98 11.61 -6.96 -6.23
C ALA A 98 11.87 -5.77 -5.28
N LEU A 99 11.67 -5.96 -3.97
CA LEU A 99 11.90 -4.93 -2.96
C LEU A 99 13.39 -4.61 -2.79
N ARG A 100 14.27 -5.63 -2.82
CA ARG A 100 15.73 -5.43 -2.81
C ARG A 100 16.20 -4.64 -4.02
N ALA A 101 15.78 -5.05 -5.22
CA ALA A 101 16.11 -4.35 -6.45
C ALA A 101 15.61 -2.89 -6.40
N GLY A 102 14.41 -2.66 -5.86
CA GLY A 102 13.89 -1.31 -5.66
C GLY A 102 14.70 -0.47 -4.65
N TYR A 103 15.16 -1.07 -3.55
CA TYR A 103 16.06 -0.41 -2.61
C TYR A 103 17.40 -0.03 -3.26
N GLU A 104 18.03 -0.96 -3.97
CA GLU A 104 19.29 -0.74 -4.68
C GLU A 104 19.14 0.35 -5.73
N PHE A 105 18.04 0.35 -6.49
CA PHE A 105 17.73 1.38 -7.46
C PHE A 105 17.70 2.77 -6.81
N LEU A 106 16.98 2.91 -5.68
CA LEU A 106 16.82 4.19 -4.98
C LEU A 106 18.10 4.68 -4.29
N THR A 107 19.01 3.78 -3.91
CA THR A 107 20.22 4.11 -3.13
C THR A 107 21.51 4.13 -3.95
N SER A 108 21.48 3.65 -5.19
CA SER A 108 22.66 3.49 -6.07
C SER A 108 23.60 4.71 -6.15
N HIS A 109 23.09 5.92 -5.97
CA HIS A 109 23.89 7.16 -6.05
C HIS A 109 23.51 8.20 -4.99
N ARG A 110 22.79 7.80 -3.94
CA ARG A 110 22.19 8.73 -2.96
C ARG A 110 22.07 8.08 -1.59
N GLU A 111 22.08 8.92 -0.55
CA GLU A 111 21.75 8.49 0.81
C GLU A 111 20.35 7.86 0.88
N PRO A 112 20.14 6.79 1.67
CA PRO A 112 18.85 6.16 1.81
C PRO A 112 17.78 7.13 2.32
N THR A 113 16.69 7.24 1.56
CA THR A 113 15.48 7.94 2.02
C THR A 113 14.66 7.04 2.95
N GLY A 114 13.73 7.63 3.70
CA GLY A 114 12.79 6.84 4.52
C GLY A 114 11.97 5.82 3.70
N VAL A 115 11.68 6.11 2.43
CA VAL A 115 11.05 5.14 1.51
C VAL A 115 11.98 3.96 1.26
N ALA A 116 13.25 4.23 0.91
CA ALA A 116 14.23 3.18 0.67
C ALA A 116 14.42 2.29 1.91
N THR A 117 14.57 2.87 3.10
CA THR A 117 14.69 2.11 4.36
C THR A 117 13.46 1.23 4.64
N ALA A 118 12.25 1.73 4.34
CA ALA A 118 11.04 0.93 4.50
C ALA A 118 10.96 -0.24 3.50
N LEU A 119 11.42 -0.05 2.26
CA LEU A 119 11.52 -1.12 1.26
C LEU A 119 12.55 -2.18 1.67
N GLU A 120 13.71 -1.77 2.15
CA GLU A 120 14.75 -2.68 2.66
C GLU A 120 14.20 -3.52 3.83
N HIS A 121 13.53 -2.88 4.78
CA HIS A 121 12.91 -3.59 5.90
C HIS A 121 11.86 -4.60 5.42
N ALA A 122 10.98 -4.20 4.49
CA ALA A 122 9.98 -5.10 3.91
C ALA A 122 10.63 -6.30 3.20
N ALA A 123 11.73 -6.08 2.47
CA ALA A 123 12.49 -7.15 1.82
C ALA A 123 13.01 -8.17 2.85
N ARG A 124 13.70 -7.69 3.89
CA ARG A 124 14.24 -8.56 4.96
C ARG A 124 13.16 -9.39 5.66
N VAL A 125 12.00 -8.80 5.91
CA VAL A 125 10.86 -9.52 6.51
C VAL A 125 10.32 -10.57 5.54
N ALA A 126 10.16 -10.24 4.25
CA ALA A 126 9.71 -11.19 3.24
C ALA A 126 10.68 -12.37 3.10
N GLU A 127 11.98 -12.12 3.19
CA GLU A 127 13.02 -13.17 3.20
C GLU A 127 12.91 -14.07 4.43
N ALA A 128 12.71 -13.49 5.61
CA ALA A 128 12.56 -14.25 6.84
C ALA A 128 11.32 -15.17 6.80
N VAL A 129 10.22 -14.70 6.20
CA VAL A 129 9.04 -15.54 5.95
C VAL A 129 9.37 -16.70 5.01
N THR A 130 10.04 -16.42 3.89
CA THR A 130 10.44 -17.45 2.91
C THR A 130 11.41 -18.47 3.51
N ALA A 131 12.34 -18.02 4.36
CA ALA A 131 13.28 -18.86 5.09
C ALA A 131 12.62 -19.64 6.25
N GLY A 132 11.36 -19.36 6.57
CA GLY A 132 10.64 -19.99 7.69
C GLY A 132 11.11 -19.53 9.07
N THR A 133 11.90 -18.45 9.16
CA THR A 133 12.40 -17.91 10.43
C THR A 133 11.43 -16.91 11.07
N LEU A 134 10.41 -16.46 10.33
CA LEU A 134 9.31 -15.65 10.83
C LEU A 134 7.96 -16.28 10.47
N PRO A 135 6.98 -16.36 11.40
CA PRO A 135 5.67 -16.90 11.10
C PRO A 135 4.97 -16.15 9.96
N LEU A 136 4.36 -16.89 9.03
CA LEU A 136 3.76 -16.35 7.81
C LEU A 136 2.79 -15.18 8.07
N ALA A 137 1.84 -15.35 8.99
CA ALA A 137 0.82 -14.33 9.26
C ALA A 137 1.42 -13.05 9.86
N GLU A 138 2.40 -13.19 10.75
CA GLU A 138 3.10 -12.08 11.37
C GLU A 138 3.97 -11.33 10.35
N GLY A 139 4.77 -12.07 9.58
CA GLY A 139 5.62 -11.48 8.55
C GLY A 139 4.82 -10.80 7.44
N GLN A 140 3.71 -11.38 7.00
CA GLN A 140 2.81 -10.72 6.05
C GLN A 140 2.27 -9.39 6.60
N ALA A 141 1.88 -9.34 7.88
CA ALA A 141 1.41 -8.10 8.49
C ALA A 141 2.52 -7.04 8.55
N GLN A 142 3.75 -7.44 8.91
CA GLN A 142 4.91 -6.55 8.95
C GLN A 142 5.30 -6.02 7.55
N VAL A 143 5.30 -6.87 6.52
CA VAL A 143 5.53 -6.45 5.13
C VAL A 143 4.50 -5.41 4.71
N LEU A 144 3.20 -5.65 4.94
CA LEU A 144 2.16 -4.72 4.55
C LEU A 144 2.23 -3.40 5.32
N ALA A 145 2.59 -3.43 6.60
CA ALA A 145 2.83 -2.22 7.40
C ALA A 145 4.00 -1.40 6.83
N ALA A 146 5.12 -2.05 6.50
CA ALA A 146 6.29 -1.41 5.89
C ALA A 146 5.95 -0.78 4.53
N LEU A 147 5.23 -1.49 3.66
CA LEU A 147 4.77 -0.97 2.38
C LEU A 147 3.79 0.22 2.53
N SER A 148 2.93 0.19 3.55
CA SER A 148 2.00 1.29 3.85
C SER A 148 2.72 2.55 4.33
N MET A 149 3.77 2.39 5.15
CA MET A 149 4.64 3.50 5.53
C MET A 149 5.39 4.07 4.34
N ALA A 150 5.97 3.21 3.49
CA ALA A 150 6.68 3.61 2.28
C ALA A 150 5.77 4.40 1.33
N GLU A 151 4.54 3.92 1.10
CA GLU A 151 3.51 4.60 0.30
C GLU A 151 3.20 6.00 0.85
N THR A 152 3.06 6.12 2.18
CA THR A 152 2.79 7.40 2.85
C THR A 152 3.94 8.40 2.67
N LEU A 153 5.18 7.91 2.79
CA LEU A 153 6.39 8.72 2.62
C LEU A 153 6.56 9.16 1.16
N ASP A 154 6.30 8.28 0.20
CA ASP A 154 6.31 8.60 -1.24
C ASP A 154 5.24 9.64 -1.58
N ALA A 155 4.00 9.47 -1.09
CA ALA A 155 2.92 10.44 -1.29
C ALA A 155 3.31 11.84 -0.77
N LYS A 156 4.06 11.92 0.34
CA LYS A 156 4.60 13.17 0.88
C LYS A 156 5.61 13.83 -0.04
N VAL A 157 6.50 13.05 -0.66
CA VAL A 157 7.49 13.56 -1.61
C VAL A 157 6.81 14.09 -2.87
N ARG A 158 5.73 13.44 -3.34
CA ARG A 158 4.99 13.84 -4.54
C ARG A 158 4.00 14.99 -4.33
N GLY A 159 3.76 15.43 -3.09
CA GLY A 159 2.77 16.46 -2.77
C GLY A 159 1.32 16.04 -3.04
N ALA A 160 1.05 14.73 -2.96
CA ALA A 160 -0.29 14.14 -3.11
C ALA A 160 -1.15 14.29 -1.86
#